data_AF-A0AA43A9M6-F1
#
_entry.id   AF-A0AA43A9M6-F1
#
_cell.length_a   1.000
_cell.length_b   1.000
_cell.length_c   1.000
_cell.angle_alpha   90.00
_cell.angle_beta   90.00
_cell.angle_gamma   90.00
#
_symmetry.space_group_name_H-M   'P 1'
#
loop_
_entity.id
_entity.type
_entity.pdbx_description
1 polymer ?
#
loop_
_entity_poly.entity_id
_entity_poly.type
_entity_poly.pdbx_seq_one_letter_code
_entity_poly.pdbx_strand_id
1 'polypeptide(L)'
;MSQRLRGITDDEATGPAKDLFEASNKMLGRTANLMRILAHSPYVARWILPFIAAVRQPDAGAVSAVRLRNLAVLKTSTINDCHY
;
A
#
# COMPACT_ATOMS: atom_id res chain seq x y z
N MET A 1 -19.69 -2.82 5.36
CA MET A 1 -19.49 -2.41 3.95
C MET A 1 -19.07 -3.63 3.14
N SER A 2 -19.59 -3.80 1.92
CA SER A 2 -19.14 -4.85 1.02
C SER A 2 -18.05 -4.32 0.09
N GLN A 3 -16.89 -4.95 0.08
CA GLN A 3 -15.76 -4.57 -0.77
C GLN A 3 -16.05 -5.02 -2.22
N ARG A 4 -16.14 -4.07 -3.17
CA ARG A 4 -16.51 -4.35 -4.58
C ARG A 4 -15.50 -5.21 -5.32
N LEU A 5 -14.20 -4.99 -5.09
CA LEU A 5 -13.12 -5.76 -5.70
C LEU A 5 -12.41 -6.57 -4.61
N ARG A 6 -12.49 -7.90 -4.67
CA ARG A 6 -11.72 -8.75 -3.76
C ARG A 6 -10.22 -8.58 -4.01
N GLY A 7 -9.43 -8.70 -2.94
CA GLY A 7 -7.99 -8.81 -3.08
C GLY A 7 -7.59 -10.12 -3.75
N ILE A 8 -6.53 -10.09 -4.56
CA ILE A 8 -5.89 -11.30 -5.07
C ILE A 8 -5.17 -11.98 -3.88
N THR A 9 -5.44 -13.27 -3.69
CA THR A 9 -4.76 -14.08 -2.65
C THR A 9 -3.34 -14.43 -3.06
N ASP A 10 -2.51 -14.90 -2.13
CA ASP A 10 -1.13 -15.28 -2.46
C ASP A 10 -1.08 -16.47 -3.43
N ASP A 11 -2.00 -17.43 -3.30
CA ASP A 11 -2.08 -18.61 -4.17
C ASP A 11 -2.55 -18.28 -5.59
N GLU A 12 -3.39 -17.25 -5.75
CA GLU A 12 -3.88 -16.79 -7.05
C GLU A 12 -2.90 -15.85 -7.76
N ALA A 13 -1.93 -15.30 -7.03
CA ALA A 13 -1.00 -14.31 -7.57
C ALA A 13 -0.06 -14.96 -8.58
N THR A 14 -0.09 -14.46 -9.81
CA THR A 14 0.76 -14.91 -10.91
C THR A 14 1.39 -13.73 -11.63
N GLY A 15 2.50 -13.98 -12.33
CA GLY A 15 3.21 -12.97 -13.11
C GLY A 15 3.51 -11.69 -12.31
N PRO A 16 3.26 -10.49 -12.89
CA PRO A 16 3.59 -9.22 -12.24
C PRO A 16 2.90 -8.98 -10.88
N ALA A 17 1.75 -9.60 -10.61
CA ALA A 17 1.09 -9.50 -9.31
C ALA A 17 1.86 -10.26 -8.21
N LYS A 18 2.45 -11.42 -8.57
CA LYS A 18 3.30 -12.19 -7.66
C LYS A 18 4.60 -11.43 -7.35
N ASP A 19 5.23 -10.86 -8.38
CA ASP A 19 6.44 -10.04 -8.20
C ASP A 19 6.19 -8.86 -7.25
N LEU A 20 5.03 -8.21 -7.39
CA LEU A 20 4.59 -7.12 -6.52
C LEU A 20 4.43 -7.59 -5.06
N PHE A 21 3.84 -8.77 -4.84
CA PHE A 21 3.64 -9.32 -3.50
C PHE A 21 4.97 -9.69 -2.85
N GLU A 22 5.87 -10.33 -3.59
CA GLU A 22 7.22 -10.64 -3.11
C GLU A 22 7.99 -9.37 -2.75
N ALA A 23 7.90 -8.32 -3.57
CA ALA A 23 8.50 -7.02 -3.26
C ALA A 23 7.88 -6.39 -1.98
N SER A 24 6.55 -6.43 -1.84
CA SER A 24 5.86 -5.95 -0.64
C SER A 24 6.28 -6.73 0.61
N ASN A 25 6.39 -8.05 0.53
CA ASN A 25 6.83 -8.91 1.62
C ASN A 25 8.28 -8.60 2.02
N LYS A 26 9.19 -8.42 1.05
CA LYS A 26 10.58 -8.04 1.32
C LYS A 26 10.68 -6.67 2.00
N MET A 27 9.88 -5.70 1.55
CA MET A 27 9.97 -4.31 2.05
C MET A 27 9.23 -4.08 3.37
N LEU A 28 8.07 -4.73 3.57
CA LEU A 28 7.15 -4.47 4.70
C LEU A 28 6.89 -5.69 5.59
N GLY A 29 7.46 -6.85 5.28
CA GLY A 29 7.20 -8.12 5.97
C GLY A 29 5.84 -8.74 5.66
N ARG A 30 5.00 -8.09 4.84
CA ARG A 30 3.67 -8.57 4.44
C ARG A 30 3.13 -7.87 3.18
N THR A 31 2.18 -8.52 2.52
CA THR A 31 1.33 -7.92 1.48
C THR A 31 0.07 -7.32 2.12
N ALA A 32 -0.02 -5.99 2.16
CA ALA A 32 -1.21 -5.31 2.66
C ALA A 32 -2.41 -5.52 1.72
N ASN A 33 -3.64 -5.49 2.27
CA ASN A 33 -4.88 -5.65 1.49
C ASN A 33 -4.97 -4.66 0.31
N LEU A 34 -4.35 -3.48 0.42
CA LEU A 34 -4.37 -2.43 -0.61
C LEU A 34 -3.58 -2.92 -1.82
N MET A 35 -2.41 -3.51 -1.58
CA MET A 35 -1.59 -4.10 -2.64
C MET A 35 -2.33 -5.28 -3.29
N ARG A 36 -3.09 -6.07 -2.52
CA ARG A 36 -3.91 -7.16 -3.06
C ARG A 36 -5.02 -6.68 -3.99
N ILE A 37 -5.62 -5.52 -3.70
CA ILE A 37 -6.64 -4.91 -4.56
C ILE A 37 -5.98 -4.23 -5.77
N LEU A 38 -4.87 -3.51 -5.58
CA LEU A 38 -4.17 -2.83 -6.66
C LEU A 38 -3.49 -3.80 -7.63
N ALA A 39 -3.22 -5.04 -7.21
CA ALA A 39 -2.63 -6.07 -8.05
C ALA A 39 -3.50 -6.50 -9.24
N HIS A 40 -4.78 -6.10 -9.30
CA HIS A 40 -5.59 -6.16 -10.53
C HIS A 40 -5.02 -5.26 -11.65
N SER A 41 -4.17 -4.29 -11.32
CA SER A 41 -3.38 -3.48 -12.25
C SER A 41 -1.92 -3.37 -11.76
N PRO A 42 -1.12 -4.44 -11.92
CA PRO A 42 0.17 -4.58 -11.24
C PRO A 42 1.21 -3.55 -11.71
N TYR A 43 1.15 -3.14 -12.99
CA TYR A 43 2.05 -2.11 -13.53
C TYR A 43 1.79 -0.70 -13.00
N VAL A 44 0.58 -0.45 -12.47
CA VAL A 44 0.29 0.78 -11.72
C VAL A 44 0.73 0.59 -10.27
N ALA A 45 0.38 -0.55 -9.67
CA ALA A 45 0.67 -0.85 -8.27
C ALA A 45 2.17 -0.83 -7.94
N ARG A 46 3.05 -1.19 -8.89
CA ARG A 46 4.51 -1.13 -8.73
C ARG A 46 5.04 0.26 -8.37
N TRP A 47 4.30 1.33 -8.69
CA TRP A 47 4.69 2.71 -8.38
C TRP A 47 4.11 3.21 -7.06
N ILE A 48 2.99 2.64 -6.62
CA ILE A 48 2.30 3.08 -5.40
C ILE A 48 3.11 2.75 -4.15
N LEU A 49 3.70 1.55 -4.07
CA LEU A 49 4.46 1.12 -2.90
C LEU A 49 5.73 1.98 -2.68
N PRO A 50 6.57 2.23 -3.70
CA PRO A 50 7.69 3.18 -3.58
C PRO A 50 7.24 4.61 -3.26
N PHE A 51 6.13 5.08 -3.82
CA PHE A 51 5.60 6.41 -3.49
C PHE A 51 5.22 6.52 -2.00
N ILE A 52 4.50 5.52 -1.47
CA ILE A 52 4.15 5.46 -0.04
C ILE A 52 5.43 5.43 0.81
N ALA A 53 6.45 4.67 0.41
CA ALA A 53 7.72 4.63 1.12
C ALA A 53 8.39 6.01 1.13
N ALA A 54 8.50 6.66 -0.02
CA ALA A 54 9.15 7.97 -0.16
C ALA A 54 8.50 9.07 0.70
N VAL A 55 7.17 9.07 0.82
CA VAL A 55 6.47 10.10 1.60
C VAL A 55 6.34 9.75 3.09
N ARG A 56 6.58 8.50 3.51
CA ARG A 56 6.40 8.05 4.91
C ARG A 56 7.68 7.67 5.64
N GLN A 57 8.65 7.09 4.96
CA GLN A 57 9.86 6.55 5.58
C GLN A 57 10.96 7.61 5.66
N PRO A 58 11.59 7.82 6.83
CA PRO A 58 12.66 8.81 6.99
C PRO A 58 13.78 8.64 5.96
N ASP A 59 14.25 7.41 5.77
CA ASP A 59 15.42 7.13 4.93
C ASP A 59 15.09 6.95 3.44
N ALA A 60 13.81 7.05 3.05
CA ALA A 60 13.36 6.93 1.67
C ALA A 60 12.96 8.28 1.03
N GLY A 61 12.96 9.37 1.81
CA GLY A 61 12.69 10.73 1.30
C GLY A 61 11.84 11.61 2.22
N ALA A 62 11.26 11.08 3.30
CA ALA A 62 10.34 11.85 4.13
C ALA A 62 11.07 12.73 5.16
N VAL A 63 11.05 14.05 4.96
CA VAL A 63 11.76 15.03 5.82
C VAL A 63 11.01 15.50 7.06
N SER A 64 9.70 15.24 7.16
CA SER A 64 8.88 15.68 8.28
C SER A 64 9.07 14.80 9.54
N ALA A 65 8.43 15.14 10.66
CA ALA A 65 8.39 14.24 11.81
C ALA A 65 7.48 13.03 11.54
N VAL A 66 7.88 11.82 11.95
CA VAL A 66 7.09 10.58 11.78
C VAL A 66 5.67 10.73 12.36
N ARG A 67 5.57 11.30 13.57
CA ARG A 67 4.29 11.55 14.23
C ARG A 67 3.37 12.45 13.40
N LEU A 68 3.93 13.52 12.82
CA LEU A 68 3.16 14.48 12.02
C LEU A 68 2.58 13.82 10.76
N ARG A 69 3.37 12.98 10.07
CA ARG A 69 2.88 12.24 8.89
C ARG A 69 1.74 11.29 9.21
N ASN A 70 1.85 10.56 10.32
CA ASN A 70 0.80 9.65 10.74
C ASN A 70 -0.48 10.41 11.13
N LEU A 71 -0.35 11.55 11.81
CA LEU A 71 -1.50 12.42 12.10
C LEU A 71 -2.13 13.01 10.83
N ALA A 72 -1.34 13.37 9.82
CA ALA A 72 -1.85 13.84 8.53
C ALA A 72 -2.66 12.75 7.81
N VAL A 73 -2.18 11.49 7.82
CA VAL A 73 -2.92 10.35 7.27
C VAL A 73 -4.22 10.13 8.05
N LEU A 74 -4.16 10.05 9.38
CA LEU A 74 -5.35 9.81 10.20
C LEU A 74 -6.39 10.93 10.03
N LYS A 75 -5.97 12.19 10.11
CA LYS A 75 -6.88 13.34 9.98
C LYS A 75 -7.58 13.33 8.62
N THR A 76 -6.84 13.11 7.54
CA THR A 76 -7.40 13.10 6.18
C THR A 76 -8.32 11.90 5.96
N SER A 77 -7.96 10.71 6.45
CA SER A 77 -8.84 9.53 6.42
C SER A 77 -10.13 9.73 7.22
N THR A 78 -10.06 10.33 8.42
CA THR A 78 -11.26 10.57 9.25
C THR A 78 -12.21 11.57 8.60
N ILE A 79 -11.71 12.69 8.06
CA ILE A 79 -12.60 13.68 7.42
C ILE A 79 -13.21 13.15 6.10
N ASN A 80 -12.54 12.19 5.46
CA ASN A 80 -13.01 11.54 4.23
C ASN A 80 -13.82 10.27 4.52
N ASP A 81 -14.13 9.96 5.78
CA ASP A 81 -14.87 8.76 6.19
C ASP A 81 -14.31 7.45 5.60
N CYS A 82 -12.97 7.35 5.57
CA CYS A 82 -12.27 6.21 4.97
C CYS A 82 -12.07 5.09 6.00
N HIS A 83 -12.93 4.06 5.93
CA HIS A 83 -12.97 2.89 6.83
C HIS A 83 -12.17 1.69 6.33
N TYR A 84 -11.08 1.94 5.60
CA TYR A 84 -10.23 0.90 5.05
C TYR A 84 -9.60 0.00 6.12
#